data_AF-A0A8T5RVM6-F1
#
_entry.id   AF-A0A8T5RVM6-F1
#
_cell.length_a   1.000
_cell.length_b   1.000
_cell.length_c   1.000
_cell.angle_alpha   90.00
_cell.angle_beta   90.00
_cell.angle_gamma   90.00
#
_symmetry.space_group_name_H-M   'P 1'
#
loop_
_entity.id
_entity.type
_entity.pdbx_description
1 polymer ?
#
loop_
_entity_poly.entity_id
_entity_poly.type
_entity_poly.pdbx_seq_one_letter_code
_entity_poly.pdbx_strand_id
1 'polypeptide(L)'
;MNDERISTKSYRIIALVALVFGLFATIVTPLLIEVTYQVLITTIVPLIPGDPELTLAPGFITTWFFAIRGIDVVAGITLVVISRNIWKGESWTYPITLSCISLPTILGILTTLPYLVHVGGPPPAIFVIVLGLISYFTVLLLKRGDKLEKIARLAVFTLLGVTAGQINVLVMHGIKGIFDNPDAPLLTDPANAIYGFEVPLNLIAMLMCIFAIPLLATDNTKRRNLGWLFGVIGGITVAVANFPTHFIRLVTNDFLLAGILG
;
A
#
# COMPACT_ATOMS: atom_id res chain seq x y z
N MET A 1 8.80 25.95 13.78
CA MET A 1 8.07 25.66 15.04
C MET A 1 8.17 24.16 15.25
N ASN A 2 8.93 23.71 16.25
CA ASN A 2 9.17 22.28 16.47
C ASN A 2 7.88 21.61 16.99
N ASP A 3 7.57 20.39 16.56
CA ASP A 3 6.52 19.58 17.19
C ASP A 3 6.97 19.23 18.61
N GLU A 4 6.31 19.79 19.64
CA GLU A 4 6.60 19.52 21.05
C GLU A 4 6.50 18.01 21.40
N ARG A 5 5.81 17.24 20.54
CA ARG A 5 5.65 15.80 20.67
C ARG A 5 6.84 15.00 20.14
N ILE A 6 7.84 15.59 19.51
CA ILE A 6 9.03 14.85 19.03
C ILE A 6 10.29 15.46 19.63
N SER A 7 11.07 14.64 20.34
CA SER A 7 12.33 15.10 20.95
C SER A 7 13.40 15.35 19.88
N THR A 8 14.38 16.22 20.16
CA THR A 8 15.54 16.43 19.27
C THR A 8 16.28 15.13 18.97
N LYS A 9 16.39 14.22 19.95
CA LYS A 9 16.98 12.89 19.74
C LYS A 9 16.13 12.04 18.78
N SER A 10 14.81 12.06 18.95
CA SER A 10 13.88 11.37 18.05
C SER A 10 13.99 11.89 16.62
N TYR A 11 14.05 13.21 16.42
CA TYR A 11 14.24 13.79 15.07
C TYR A 11 15.52 13.32 14.39
N ARG A 12 16.63 13.21 15.11
CA ARG A 12 17.89 12.68 14.54
C ARG A 12 17.75 11.22 14.12
N ILE A 13 17.05 10.40 14.89
CA ILE A 13 16.79 9.00 14.54
C ILE A 13 15.88 8.93 13.31
N ILE A 14 14.78 9.70 13.27
CA ILE A 14 13.88 9.76 12.12
C ILE A 14 14.64 10.21 10.87
N ALA A 15 15.51 11.22 10.97
CA ALA A 15 16.31 11.71 9.85
C ALA A 15 17.25 10.62 9.32
N LEU A 16 17.90 9.86 10.21
CA LEU A 16 18.75 8.73 9.83
C LEU A 16 17.93 7.61 9.16
N VAL A 17 16.79 7.23 9.74
CA VAL A 17 15.88 6.23 9.16
C VAL A 17 15.40 6.67 7.78
N ALA A 18 14.97 7.93 7.63
CA ALA A 18 14.55 8.50 6.36
C ALA A 18 15.69 8.48 5.33
N LEU A 19 16.91 8.84 5.72
CA LEU A 19 18.06 8.81 4.83
C LEU A 19 18.39 7.37 4.38
N VAL A 20 18.48 6.43 5.32
CA VAL A 20 18.85 5.03 5.02
C VAL A 20 17.77 4.35 4.19
N PHE A 21 16.51 4.44 4.60
CA PHE A 21 15.40 3.88 3.84
C PHE A 21 15.21 4.60 2.50
N GLY A 22 15.43 5.91 2.45
CA GLY A 22 15.36 6.69 1.22
C GLY A 22 16.40 6.23 0.19
N LEU A 23 17.65 6.03 0.60
CA LEU A 23 18.69 5.47 -0.27
C LEU A 23 18.37 4.04 -0.71
N PHE A 24 17.87 3.21 0.19
CA PHE A 24 17.40 1.86 -0.15
C PHE A 24 16.28 1.90 -1.19
N ALA A 25 15.25 2.72 -0.98
CA ALA A 25 14.10 2.85 -1.87
C ALA A 25 14.48 3.41 -3.25
N THR A 26 15.45 4.33 -3.32
CA THR A 26 15.90 4.89 -4.59
C THR A 26 16.82 3.96 -5.38
N ILE A 27 17.72 3.22 -4.70
CA ILE A 27 18.80 2.50 -5.37
C ILE A 27 18.52 0.99 -5.44
N VAL A 28 18.13 0.40 -4.31
CA VAL A 28 18.04 -1.06 -4.15
C VAL A 28 16.67 -1.58 -4.56
N THR A 29 15.59 -0.90 -4.15
CA THR A 29 14.23 -1.33 -4.48
C THR A 29 13.97 -1.52 -5.98
N PRO A 30 14.40 -0.62 -6.88
CA PRO A 30 14.22 -0.83 -8.33
C PRO A 30 14.84 -2.12 -8.83
N LEU A 31 16.00 -2.49 -8.30
CA LEU A 31 16.71 -3.73 -8.65
C LEU A 31 15.97 -4.96 -8.12
N LEU A 32 15.48 -4.92 -6.88
CA LEU A 32 14.71 -6.01 -6.30
C LEU A 32 13.39 -6.25 -7.06
N ILE A 33 12.70 -5.18 -7.44
CA ILE A 33 11.48 -5.25 -8.25
C ILE A 33 11.80 -5.79 -9.65
N GLU A 34 12.91 -5.38 -10.27
CA GLU A 34 13.33 -5.88 -11.58
C GLU A 34 13.64 -7.37 -11.56
N VAL A 35 14.44 -7.85 -10.61
CA VAL A 35 14.74 -9.27 -10.49
C VAL A 35 13.46 -10.09 -10.25
N THR A 36 12.57 -9.59 -9.38
CA THR A 36 11.28 -10.23 -9.12
C THR A 36 10.42 -10.29 -10.38
N TYR A 37 10.36 -9.19 -11.14
CA TYR A 37 9.62 -9.09 -12.40
C TYR A 37 10.15 -10.08 -13.45
N GLN A 38 11.46 -10.13 -13.65
CA GLN A 38 12.07 -10.98 -14.67
C GLN A 38 11.74 -12.44 -14.42
N VAL A 39 11.96 -12.92 -13.18
CA VAL A 39 11.63 -14.31 -12.82
C VAL A 39 10.15 -14.57 -13.06
N LEU A 40 9.27 -13.69 -12.56
CA LEU A 40 7.82 -13.84 -12.71
C LEU A 40 7.36 -13.94 -14.17
N ILE A 41 7.82 -13.02 -15.04
CA ILE A 41 7.43 -13.02 -16.45
C ILE A 41 8.00 -14.21 -17.20
N THR A 42 9.25 -14.61 -16.92
CA THR A 42 9.84 -15.82 -17.52
C THR A 42 9.12 -17.10 -17.12
N THR A 43 8.45 -17.10 -15.95
CA THR A 43 7.60 -18.21 -15.50
C THR A 43 6.21 -18.18 -16.14
N ILE A 44 5.58 -17.01 -16.24
CA ILE A 44 4.19 -16.88 -16.71
C ILE A 44 4.08 -17.01 -18.24
N VAL A 45 4.96 -16.34 -19.00
CA VAL A 45 4.83 -16.26 -20.47
C VAL A 45 4.77 -17.64 -21.15
N PRO A 46 5.58 -18.64 -20.77
CA PRO A 46 5.49 -19.98 -21.35
C PRO A 46 4.18 -20.73 -21.05
N LEU A 47 3.42 -20.31 -20.02
CA LEU A 47 2.16 -20.96 -19.64
C LEU A 47 0.97 -20.48 -20.49
N ILE A 48 1.06 -19.31 -21.12
CA ILE A 48 -0.03 -18.67 -21.87
C ILE A 48 -0.64 -19.58 -22.95
N PRO A 49 0.12 -20.34 -23.76
CA PRO A 49 -0.46 -21.23 -24.77
C PRO A 49 -1.35 -22.33 -24.18
N GLY A 50 -1.12 -22.71 -22.92
CA GLY A 50 -1.90 -23.72 -22.19
C GLY A 50 -2.95 -23.15 -21.25
N ASP A 51 -2.95 -21.83 -21.02
CA ASP A 51 -3.86 -21.14 -20.11
C ASP A 51 -4.24 -19.75 -20.67
N PRO A 52 -5.34 -19.66 -21.44
CA PRO A 52 -5.81 -18.41 -22.00
C PRO A 52 -6.11 -17.31 -20.96
N GLU A 53 -6.38 -17.64 -19.69
CA GLU A 53 -6.62 -16.67 -18.60
C GLU A 53 -5.34 -15.90 -18.20
N LEU A 54 -4.18 -16.33 -18.69
CA LEU A 54 -2.90 -15.64 -18.46
C LEU A 54 -2.56 -14.64 -19.56
N THR A 55 -3.34 -14.56 -20.63
CA THR A 55 -3.00 -13.75 -21.82
C THR A 55 -2.79 -12.27 -21.48
N LEU A 56 -3.60 -11.71 -20.57
CA LEU A 56 -3.51 -10.30 -20.16
C LEU A 56 -2.53 -10.08 -19.00
N ALA A 57 -2.14 -11.13 -18.29
CA ALA A 57 -1.35 -11.03 -17.07
C ALA A 57 0.02 -10.33 -17.30
N PRO A 58 0.81 -10.63 -18.35
CA PRO A 58 2.08 -9.94 -18.57
C PRO A 58 1.93 -8.43 -18.72
N GLY A 59 0.90 -7.96 -19.43
CA GLY A 59 0.66 -6.53 -19.64
C GLY A 59 0.33 -5.82 -18.33
N PHE A 60 -0.57 -6.40 -17.53
CA PHE A 60 -0.94 -5.87 -16.22
C PHE A 60 0.25 -5.86 -15.24
N ILE A 61 0.94 -7.00 -15.11
CA ILE A 61 2.10 -7.14 -14.23
C ILE A 61 3.17 -6.12 -14.60
N THR A 62 3.52 -6.00 -15.89
CA THR A 62 4.54 -5.05 -16.35
C THR A 62 4.19 -3.62 -16.00
N THR A 63 2.94 -3.21 -16.27
CA THR A 63 2.47 -1.85 -16.01
C THR A 63 2.59 -1.48 -14.53
N TRP A 64 2.13 -2.37 -13.64
CA TRP A 64 2.16 -2.12 -12.21
C TRP A 64 3.55 -2.17 -11.61
N PHE A 65 4.39 -3.12 -12.01
CA PHE A 65 5.76 -3.21 -11.52
C PHE A 65 6.56 -1.94 -11.86
N PHE A 66 6.36 -1.37 -13.06
CA PHE A 66 7.00 -0.10 -13.44
C PHE A 66 6.42 1.10 -12.71
N ALA A 67 5.10 1.15 -12.49
CA ALA A 67 4.48 2.19 -11.70
C ALA A 67 5.00 2.20 -10.25
N ILE A 68 5.04 1.04 -9.59
CA ILE A 68 5.54 0.89 -8.21
C ILE A 68 7.00 1.29 -8.13
N ARG A 69 7.83 0.85 -9.08
CA ARG A 69 9.24 1.26 -9.16
C ARG A 69 9.40 2.77 -9.22
N GLY A 70 8.59 3.45 -10.04
CA GLY A 70 8.61 4.91 -10.13
C GLY A 70 8.21 5.58 -8.80
N ILE A 71 7.16 5.07 -8.16
CA ILE A 71 6.70 5.57 -6.85
C ILE A 71 7.79 5.41 -5.79
N ASP A 72 8.44 4.25 -5.73
CA ASP A 72 9.47 3.94 -4.73
C ASP A 72 10.70 4.85 -4.89
N VAL A 73 11.12 5.09 -6.13
CA VAL A 73 12.23 6.01 -6.42
C VAL A 73 11.89 7.43 -5.96
N VAL A 74 10.70 7.94 -6.32
CA VAL A 74 10.26 9.29 -5.95
C VAL A 74 10.11 9.43 -4.44
N ALA A 75 9.54 8.44 -3.77
CA ALA A 75 9.42 8.39 -2.32
C ALA A 75 10.81 8.39 -1.65
N GLY A 76 11.74 7.59 -2.16
CA GLY A 76 13.12 7.52 -1.67
C GLY A 76 13.87 8.83 -1.83
N ILE A 77 13.81 9.47 -3.01
CA ILE A 77 14.43 10.77 -3.27
C ILE A 77 13.86 11.82 -2.32
N THR A 78 12.54 11.82 -2.12
CA THR A 78 11.87 12.75 -1.20
C THR A 78 12.42 12.59 0.21
N LEU A 79 12.54 11.35 0.72
CA LEU A 79 13.08 11.07 2.05
C LEU A 79 14.54 11.53 2.21
N VAL A 80 15.38 11.29 1.19
CA VAL A 80 16.78 11.76 1.18
C VAL A 80 16.83 13.29 1.23
N VAL A 81 16.05 13.97 0.40
CA VAL A 81 16.03 15.45 0.34
C VAL A 81 15.57 16.06 1.65
N ILE A 82 14.46 15.57 2.21
CA ILE A 82 13.90 16.14 3.45
C ILE A 82 14.66 15.72 4.71
N SER A 83 15.56 14.71 4.64
CA SER A 83 16.32 14.21 5.80
C SER A 83 17.04 15.32 6.57
N ARG A 84 17.56 16.32 5.86
CA ARG A 84 18.20 17.50 6.46
C ARG A 84 17.20 18.38 7.24
N ASN A 85 15.99 18.57 6.73
CA ASN A 85 14.93 19.31 7.40
C ASN A 85 14.41 18.53 8.62
N ILE A 86 14.30 17.20 8.52
CA ILE A 86 13.98 16.34 9.67
C ILE A 86 15.05 16.51 10.76
N TRP A 87 16.33 16.51 10.39
CA TRP A 87 17.44 16.70 11.34
C TRP A 87 17.37 18.03 12.10
N LYS A 88 16.88 19.08 11.43
CA LYS A 88 16.64 20.40 12.04
C LYS A 88 15.40 20.44 12.95
N GLY A 89 14.58 19.39 12.96
CA GLY A 89 13.36 19.32 13.79
C GLY A 89 12.13 19.97 13.16
N GLU A 90 12.09 20.12 11.84
CA GLU A 90 10.98 20.77 11.16
C GLU A 90 9.74 19.86 11.12
N SER A 91 8.67 20.25 11.81
CA SER A 91 7.49 19.39 12.06
C SER A 91 6.72 18.95 10.81
N TRP A 92 6.72 19.75 9.75
CA TRP A 92 6.05 19.41 8.48
C TRP A 92 6.63 18.17 7.80
N THR A 93 7.86 17.80 8.13
CA THR A 93 8.56 16.65 7.54
C THR A 93 8.02 15.31 8.04
N TYR A 94 7.43 15.25 9.24
CA TYR A 94 6.92 14.02 9.84
C TYR A 94 5.80 13.34 9.00
N PRO A 95 4.70 14.03 8.63
CA PRO A 95 3.66 13.41 7.79
C PRO A 95 4.18 12.98 6.41
N ILE A 96 5.12 13.71 5.82
CA ILE A 96 5.73 13.35 4.54
C ILE A 96 6.60 12.11 4.69
N THR A 97 7.38 12.03 5.76
CA THR A 97 8.22 10.86 6.08
C THR A 97 7.37 9.60 6.18
N LEU A 98 6.27 9.65 6.95
CA LEU A 98 5.37 8.51 7.07
C LEU A 98 4.75 8.12 5.73
N SER A 99 4.35 9.09 4.91
CA SER A 99 3.75 8.82 3.59
C SER A 99 4.73 8.19 2.60
N CYS A 100 5.96 8.70 2.54
CA CYS A 100 6.99 8.19 1.64
C CYS A 100 7.50 6.81 2.07
N ILE A 101 7.37 6.44 3.35
CA ILE A 101 7.67 5.07 3.79
C ILE A 101 6.46 4.16 3.56
N SER A 102 5.23 4.64 3.82
CA SER A 102 4.03 3.80 3.71
C SER A 102 3.71 3.44 2.27
N LEU A 103 3.92 4.32 1.29
CA LEU A 103 3.60 4.06 -0.12
C LEU A 103 4.34 2.84 -0.69
N PRO A 104 5.69 2.75 -0.65
CA PRO A 104 6.41 1.54 -1.06
C PRO A 104 5.97 0.28 -0.31
N THR A 105 5.66 0.44 0.98
CA THR A 105 5.28 -0.69 1.85
C THR A 105 3.90 -1.24 1.48
N ILE A 106 2.91 -0.35 1.25
CA ILE A 106 1.54 -0.70 0.87
C ILE A 106 1.52 -1.30 -0.53
N LEU A 107 2.20 -0.66 -1.49
CA LEU A 107 2.17 -1.08 -2.89
C LEU A 107 3.07 -2.28 -3.18
N GLY A 108 4.12 -2.49 -2.38
CA GLY A 108 5.04 -3.63 -2.50
C GLY A 108 4.36 -4.99 -2.47
N ILE A 109 3.16 -5.10 -1.87
CA ILE A 109 2.37 -6.33 -1.87
C ILE A 109 2.04 -6.83 -3.28
N LEU A 110 1.83 -5.92 -4.24
CA LEU A 110 1.53 -6.26 -5.63
C LEU A 110 2.72 -6.86 -6.38
N THR A 111 3.94 -6.58 -5.92
CA THR A 111 5.13 -7.24 -6.45
C THR A 111 5.38 -8.61 -5.80
N THR A 112 4.73 -8.85 -4.66
CA THR A 112 4.96 -10.06 -3.86
C THR A 112 3.98 -11.17 -4.18
N LEU A 113 2.69 -10.86 -4.27
CA LEU A 113 1.64 -11.86 -4.40
C LEU A 113 1.70 -12.66 -5.72
N PRO A 114 1.85 -12.04 -6.91
CA PRO A 114 1.94 -12.81 -8.15
C PRO A 114 3.14 -13.76 -8.18
N TYR A 115 4.26 -13.35 -7.58
CA TYR A 115 5.43 -14.21 -7.44
C TYR A 115 5.15 -15.41 -6.54
N LEU A 116 4.50 -15.19 -5.39
CA LEU A 116 4.14 -16.26 -4.47
C LEU A 116 3.22 -17.29 -5.15
N VAL A 117 2.28 -16.82 -5.97
CA VAL A 117 1.31 -17.69 -6.69
C VAL A 117 1.98 -18.51 -7.79
N HIS A 118 2.86 -17.90 -8.60
CA HIS A 118 3.37 -18.55 -9.82
C HIS A 118 4.76 -19.19 -9.66
N VAL A 119 5.61 -18.64 -8.80
CA VAL A 119 6.99 -19.11 -8.60
C VAL A 119 7.12 -19.89 -7.29
N GLY A 120 6.37 -19.46 -6.26
CA GLY A 120 6.46 -20.01 -4.92
C GLY A 120 7.58 -19.36 -4.08
N GLY A 121 7.35 -19.31 -2.77
CA GLY A 121 8.28 -18.71 -1.82
C GLY A 121 8.33 -17.17 -1.86
N PRO A 122 9.12 -16.56 -0.95
CA PRO A 122 9.23 -15.11 -0.86
C PRO A 122 10.09 -14.53 -2.00
N PRO A 123 9.60 -13.51 -2.75
CA PRO A 123 10.38 -12.83 -3.76
C PRO A 123 11.45 -11.91 -3.17
N PRO A 124 12.50 -11.56 -3.93
CA PRO A 124 13.44 -10.50 -3.55
C PRO A 124 12.75 -9.17 -3.19
N ALA A 125 11.66 -8.80 -3.88
CA ALA A 125 10.93 -7.57 -3.60
C ALA A 125 10.25 -7.54 -2.21
N ILE A 126 10.14 -8.68 -1.50
CA ILE A 126 9.56 -8.70 -0.15
C ILE A 126 10.32 -7.83 0.85
N PHE A 127 11.62 -7.60 0.62
CA PHE A 127 12.43 -6.72 1.46
C PHE A 127 11.97 -5.27 1.43
N VAL A 128 11.27 -4.83 0.38
CA VAL A 128 10.65 -3.50 0.31
C VAL A 128 9.61 -3.36 1.42
N ILE A 129 8.76 -4.37 1.59
CA ILE A 129 7.72 -4.40 2.63
C ILE A 129 8.37 -4.52 4.01
N VAL A 130 9.31 -5.46 4.20
CA VAL A 130 9.92 -5.71 5.51
C VAL A 130 10.68 -4.48 6.03
N LEU A 131 11.55 -3.90 5.21
CA LEU A 131 12.33 -2.72 5.60
C LEU A 131 11.45 -1.46 5.68
N GLY A 132 10.41 -1.39 4.84
CA GLY A 132 9.39 -0.34 4.89
C GLY A 132 8.62 -0.35 6.21
N LEU A 133 8.12 -1.51 6.64
CA LEU A 133 7.45 -1.69 7.93
C LEU A 133 8.34 -1.35 9.12
N ILE A 134 9.59 -1.84 9.13
CA ILE A 134 10.56 -1.53 10.18
C ILE A 134 10.78 -0.01 10.28
N SER A 135 10.99 0.64 9.14
CA SER A 135 11.20 2.09 9.07
C SER A 135 9.95 2.85 9.52
N TYR A 136 8.78 2.43 9.05
CA TYR A 136 7.48 3.05 9.33
C TYR A 136 7.16 3.00 10.82
N PHE A 137 7.24 1.83 11.45
CA PHE A 137 6.96 1.68 12.87
C PHE A 137 8.01 2.38 13.74
N THR A 138 9.27 2.40 13.30
CA THR A 138 10.30 3.18 13.99
C THR A 138 9.93 4.66 14.03
N VAL A 139 9.59 5.25 12.88
CA VAL A 139 9.16 6.67 12.82
C VAL A 139 7.90 6.91 13.65
N LEU A 140 6.91 6.03 13.55
CA LEU A 140 5.61 6.16 14.21
C LEU A 140 5.72 6.15 15.76
N LEU A 141 6.54 5.25 16.30
CA LEU A 141 6.69 5.03 17.75
C LEU A 141 7.62 6.05 18.43
N LEU A 142 8.43 6.78 17.65
CA LEU A 142 9.33 7.83 18.14
C LEU A 142 8.63 9.14 18.49
N LYS A 143 7.39 9.35 18.01
CA LYS A 143 6.55 10.47 18.44
C LYS A 143 6.02 10.20 19.86
N ARG A 144 6.22 11.16 20.76
CA ARG A 144 5.81 11.10 22.16
C ARG A 144 4.30 10.95 22.29
N GLY A 145 3.89 10.49 23.46
CA GLY A 145 2.53 10.21 23.86
C GLY A 145 2.54 9.23 25.02
N ASP A 146 1.45 9.18 25.75
CA ASP A 146 1.27 8.15 26.78
C ASP A 146 1.13 6.74 26.14
N LYS A 147 0.98 5.71 26.97
CA LYS A 147 0.88 4.33 26.46
C LYS A 147 -0.35 4.14 25.56
N LEU A 148 -1.48 4.72 25.92
CA LEU A 148 -2.74 4.56 25.18
C LEU A 148 -2.69 5.28 23.83
N GLU A 149 -2.15 6.50 23.79
CA GLU A 149 -1.94 7.25 22.56
C GLU A 149 -1.02 6.52 21.58
N LYS A 150 0.05 5.88 22.10
CA LYS A 150 0.95 5.08 21.26
C LYS A 150 0.27 3.84 20.70
N ILE A 151 -0.52 3.14 21.51
CA ILE A 151 -1.29 1.97 21.07
C ILE A 151 -2.33 2.38 20.02
N ALA A 152 -3.11 3.42 20.30
CA ALA A 152 -4.12 3.93 19.36
C ALA A 152 -3.48 4.36 18.04
N ARG A 153 -2.36 5.08 18.10
CA ARG A 153 -1.60 5.47 16.89
C ARG A 153 -1.10 4.24 16.13
N LEU A 154 -0.50 3.27 16.83
CA LEU A 154 -0.04 2.04 16.20
C LEU A 154 -1.20 1.31 15.51
N ALA A 155 -2.34 1.15 16.20
CA ALA A 155 -3.50 0.46 15.67
C ALA A 155 -4.07 1.15 14.43
N VAL A 156 -4.34 2.46 14.51
CA VAL A 156 -4.93 3.23 13.40
C VAL A 156 -4.03 3.26 12.18
N PHE A 157 -2.74 3.58 12.35
CA PHE A 157 -1.81 3.66 11.22
C PHE A 157 -1.47 2.29 10.63
N THR A 158 -1.57 1.20 11.42
CA THR A 158 -1.44 -0.16 10.91
C THR A 158 -2.67 -0.55 10.12
N LEU A 159 -3.88 -0.30 10.64
CA LEU A 159 -5.13 -0.60 9.94
C LEU A 159 -5.21 0.15 8.61
N LEU A 160 -4.89 1.45 8.58
CA LEU A 160 -4.84 2.19 7.31
C LEU A 160 -3.91 1.56 6.27
N GLY A 161 -2.72 1.11 6.70
CA GLY A 161 -1.76 0.45 5.81
C GLY A 161 -2.20 -0.95 5.36
N VAL A 162 -2.69 -1.76 6.29
CA VAL A 162 -3.15 -3.13 6.02
C VAL A 162 -4.40 -3.11 5.13
N THR A 163 -5.38 -2.26 5.44
CA THR A 163 -6.59 -2.10 4.64
C THR A 163 -6.25 -1.62 3.24
N ALA A 164 -5.40 -0.59 3.10
CA ALA A 164 -4.95 -0.12 1.79
C ALA A 164 -4.21 -1.22 1.00
N GLY A 165 -3.32 -1.98 1.65
CA GLY A 165 -2.59 -3.08 1.00
C GLY A 165 -3.51 -4.22 0.56
N GLN A 166 -4.47 -4.60 1.41
CA GLN A 166 -5.43 -5.68 1.13
C GLN A 166 -6.33 -5.31 -0.06
N ILE A 167 -6.98 -4.15 -0.02
CA ILE A 167 -7.92 -3.77 -1.09
C ILE A 167 -7.20 -3.43 -2.39
N ASN A 168 -5.92 -3.04 -2.35
CA ASN A 168 -5.10 -2.90 -3.55
C ASN A 168 -4.95 -4.23 -4.30
N VAL A 169 -4.75 -5.33 -3.58
CA VAL A 169 -4.73 -6.69 -4.16
C VAL A 169 -6.09 -7.04 -4.76
N LEU A 170 -7.18 -6.73 -4.05
CA LEU A 170 -8.55 -7.00 -4.53
C LEU A 170 -8.89 -6.22 -5.79
N VAL A 171 -8.49 -4.95 -5.89
CA VAL A 171 -8.64 -4.14 -7.11
C VAL A 171 -7.98 -4.83 -8.30
N MET A 172 -6.75 -5.35 -8.15
CA MET A 172 -6.08 -6.04 -9.25
C MET A 172 -6.78 -7.35 -9.64
N HIS A 173 -7.25 -8.11 -8.65
CA HIS A 173 -8.03 -9.32 -8.91
C HIS A 173 -9.37 -9.03 -9.58
N GLY A 174 -10.09 -8.01 -9.16
CA GLY A 174 -11.37 -7.62 -9.75
C GLY A 174 -11.20 -7.10 -11.18
N ILE A 175 -10.16 -6.30 -11.44
CA ILE A 175 -9.82 -5.85 -12.80
C ILE A 175 -9.55 -7.06 -13.70
N LYS A 176 -8.68 -7.98 -13.27
CA LYS A 176 -8.41 -9.23 -14.00
C LYS A 176 -9.72 -10.00 -14.26
N GLY A 177 -10.54 -10.17 -13.22
CA GLY A 177 -11.82 -10.87 -13.31
C GLY A 177 -12.83 -10.26 -14.29
N ILE A 178 -12.79 -8.93 -14.50
CA ILE A 178 -13.61 -8.26 -15.52
C ILE A 178 -13.06 -8.53 -16.93
N PHE A 179 -11.75 -8.43 -17.12
CA PHE A 179 -11.13 -8.53 -18.45
C PHE A 179 -11.04 -9.95 -18.99
N ASP A 180 -10.85 -10.93 -18.12
CA ASP A 180 -10.80 -12.35 -18.51
C ASP A 180 -12.21 -12.95 -18.63
N ASN A 181 -13.26 -12.17 -18.36
CA ASN A 181 -14.63 -12.65 -18.43
C ASN A 181 -15.07 -12.89 -19.89
N PRO A 182 -15.55 -14.09 -20.25
CA PRO A 182 -16.00 -14.39 -21.62
C PRO A 182 -17.20 -13.55 -22.07
N ASP A 183 -18.03 -13.10 -21.13
CA ASP A 183 -19.21 -12.27 -21.33
C ASP A 183 -18.87 -10.76 -21.27
N ALA A 184 -17.61 -10.37 -21.08
CA ALA A 184 -17.24 -8.96 -21.16
C ALA A 184 -17.49 -8.41 -22.57
N PRO A 185 -18.02 -7.17 -22.72
CA PRO A 185 -18.29 -6.18 -21.66
C PRO A 185 -19.71 -6.25 -21.07
N LEU A 186 -20.53 -7.24 -21.43
CA LEU A 186 -21.94 -7.33 -21.03
C LEU A 186 -22.11 -7.74 -19.55
N LEU A 187 -21.19 -8.55 -19.02
CA LEU A 187 -21.13 -8.99 -17.61
C LEU A 187 -22.50 -9.47 -17.07
N THR A 188 -23.12 -10.43 -17.76
CA THR A 188 -24.50 -10.85 -17.42
C THR A 188 -24.59 -11.65 -16.13
N ASP A 189 -23.50 -12.30 -15.71
CA ASP A 189 -23.39 -13.02 -14.44
C ASP A 189 -23.21 -12.03 -13.25
N PRO A 190 -24.12 -12.03 -12.25
CA PRO A 190 -24.00 -11.20 -11.06
C PRO A 190 -22.67 -11.34 -10.31
N ALA A 191 -22.05 -12.52 -10.31
CA ALA A 191 -20.76 -12.75 -9.64
C ALA A 191 -19.59 -12.05 -10.31
N ASN A 192 -19.73 -11.69 -11.58
CA ASN A 192 -18.75 -10.94 -12.36
C ASN A 192 -19.13 -9.46 -12.46
N ALA A 193 -20.42 -9.15 -12.57
CA ALA A 193 -20.93 -7.77 -12.55
C ALA A 193 -20.57 -7.03 -11.25
N ILE A 194 -20.52 -7.75 -10.12
CA ILE A 194 -20.19 -7.14 -8.81
C ILE A 194 -18.79 -6.50 -8.78
N TYR A 195 -17.84 -6.97 -9.59
CA TYR A 195 -16.52 -6.34 -9.70
C TYR A 195 -16.58 -4.93 -10.30
N GLY A 196 -17.55 -4.66 -11.19
CA GLY A 196 -17.77 -3.32 -11.73
C GLY A 196 -18.17 -2.30 -10.65
N PHE A 197 -18.67 -2.79 -9.52
CA PHE A 197 -18.99 -2.00 -8.32
C PHE A 197 -17.84 -2.02 -7.30
N GLU A 198 -17.29 -3.20 -7.01
CA GLU A 198 -16.27 -3.41 -5.97
C GLU A 198 -14.93 -2.73 -6.30
N VAL A 199 -14.43 -2.90 -7.54
CA VAL A 199 -13.15 -2.35 -7.99
C VAL A 199 -13.06 -0.83 -7.80
N PRO A 200 -13.98 0.00 -8.33
CA PRO A 200 -13.86 1.45 -8.18
C PRO A 200 -14.00 1.90 -6.71
N LEU A 201 -14.85 1.24 -5.91
CA LEU A 201 -15.00 1.59 -4.50
C LEU A 201 -13.73 1.26 -3.69
N ASN A 202 -13.14 0.08 -3.90
CA ASN A 202 -11.89 -0.30 -3.24
C ASN A 202 -10.72 0.58 -3.69
N LEU A 203 -10.68 0.99 -4.95
CA LEU A 203 -9.67 1.94 -5.44
C LEU A 203 -9.81 3.31 -4.75
N ILE A 204 -11.03 3.85 -4.65
CA ILE A 204 -11.29 5.11 -3.95
C ILE A 204 -10.92 4.97 -2.47
N ALA A 205 -11.37 3.90 -1.82
CA ALA A 205 -11.09 3.66 -0.40
C ALA A 205 -9.58 3.52 -0.13
N MET A 206 -8.83 2.85 -1.00
CA MET A 206 -7.37 2.77 -0.93
C MET A 206 -6.73 4.15 -0.92
N LEU A 207 -7.12 5.01 -1.86
CA LEU A 207 -6.61 6.39 -1.91
C LEU A 207 -7.00 7.15 -0.64
N MET A 208 -8.22 6.95 -0.12
CA MET A 208 -8.64 7.59 1.13
C MET A 208 -7.79 7.15 2.32
N CYS A 209 -7.49 5.85 2.46
CA CYS A 209 -6.60 5.32 3.50
C CYS A 209 -5.17 5.88 3.35
N ILE A 210 -4.64 5.93 2.13
CA ILE A 210 -3.31 6.49 1.85
C ILE A 210 -3.25 7.98 2.23
N PHE A 211 -4.25 8.77 1.86
CA PHE A 211 -4.29 10.20 2.20
C PHE A 211 -4.57 10.46 3.68
N ALA A 212 -5.27 9.55 4.37
CA ALA A 212 -5.48 9.65 5.80
C ALA A 212 -4.15 9.63 6.60
N ILE A 213 -3.14 8.90 6.14
CA ILE A 213 -1.83 8.77 6.83
C ILE A 213 -1.15 10.15 7.06
N PRO A 214 -0.80 10.95 6.02
CA PRO A 214 -0.19 12.27 6.23
C PRO A 214 -1.12 13.24 6.95
N LEU A 215 -2.43 13.15 6.67
CA LEU A 215 -3.41 14.05 7.26
C LEU A 215 -3.56 13.82 8.76
N LEU A 216 -3.54 12.57 9.23
CA LEU A 216 -3.56 12.23 10.66
C LEU A 216 -2.24 12.50 11.36
N ALA A 217 -1.12 12.37 10.63
CA ALA A 217 0.22 12.55 11.18
C ALA A 217 0.60 14.01 11.48
N THR A 218 -0.10 14.98 10.88
CA THR A 218 0.17 16.41 11.06
C THR A 218 -0.29 16.94 12.42
N ASP A 219 0.34 18.02 12.88
CA ASP A 219 -0.07 18.73 14.10
C ASP A 219 -1.21 19.73 13.87
N ASN A 220 -1.58 19.97 12.61
CA ASN A 220 -2.68 20.85 12.26
C ASN A 220 -4.03 20.15 12.51
N THR A 221 -4.79 20.62 13.50
CA THR A 221 -6.08 20.06 13.90
C THR A 221 -7.08 19.95 12.74
N LYS A 222 -7.16 20.94 11.85
CA LYS A 222 -8.09 20.88 10.71
C LYS A 222 -7.74 19.75 9.76
N ARG A 223 -6.45 19.60 9.42
CA ARG A 223 -5.96 18.51 8.55
C ARG A 223 -6.12 17.15 9.22
N ARG A 224 -5.88 17.05 10.53
CA ARG A 224 -6.11 15.82 11.29
C ARG A 224 -7.57 15.38 11.27
N ASN A 225 -8.51 16.32 11.42
CA ASN A 225 -9.94 16.01 11.32
C ASN A 225 -10.31 15.52 9.91
N LEU A 226 -9.71 16.10 8.86
CA LEU A 226 -9.86 15.57 7.50
C LEU A 226 -9.27 14.17 7.37
N GLY A 227 -8.12 13.89 7.99
CA GLY A 227 -7.53 12.55 8.01
C GLY A 227 -8.46 11.51 8.64
N TRP A 228 -9.14 11.86 9.74
CA TRP A 228 -10.15 11.02 10.35
C TRP A 228 -11.34 10.79 9.42
N LEU A 229 -11.84 11.85 8.77
CA LEU A 229 -12.93 11.74 7.82
C LEU A 229 -12.56 10.81 6.66
N PHE A 230 -11.35 10.95 6.12
CA PHE A 230 -10.84 10.09 5.05
C PHE A 230 -10.73 8.64 5.52
N GLY A 231 -10.19 8.39 6.71
CA GLY A 231 -10.09 7.04 7.27
C GLY A 231 -11.44 6.38 7.48
N VAL A 232 -12.41 7.08 8.08
CA VAL A 232 -13.75 6.55 8.38
C VAL A 232 -14.55 6.31 7.09
N ILE A 233 -14.56 7.27 6.16
CA ILE A 233 -15.26 7.08 4.89
C ILE A 233 -14.59 5.96 4.08
N GLY A 234 -13.26 5.92 4.05
CA GLY A 234 -12.52 4.84 3.41
C GLY A 234 -12.92 3.48 3.97
N GLY A 235 -12.91 3.33 5.30
CA GLY A 235 -13.31 2.10 5.99
C GLY A 235 -14.74 1.65 5.68
N ILE A 236 -15.71 2.57 5.79
CA ILE A 236 -17.11 2.29 5.40
C ILE A 236 -17.20 1.89 3.93
N THR A 237 -16.44 2.55 3.06
CA THR A 237 -16.43 2.25 1.62
C THR A 237 -15.89 0.84 1.36
N VAL A 238 -14.84 0.41 2.07
CA VAL A 238 -14.34 -0.97 2.03
C VAL A 238 -15.42 -1.95 2.49
N ALA A 239 -16.10 -1.69 3.61
CA ALA A 239 -17.16 -2.55 4.10
C ALA A 239 -18.28 -2.72 3.04
N VAL A 240 -18.73 -1.60 2.45
CA VAL A 240 -19.77 -1.57 1.42
C VAL A 240 -19.34 -2.28 0.13
N ALA A 241 -18.08 -2.14 -0.27
CA ALA A 241 -17.56 -2.82 -1.46
C ALA A 241 -17.44 -4.33 -1.27
N ASN A 242 -16.96 -4.76 -0.10
CA ASN A 242 -16.48 -6.14 0.07
C ASN A 242 -17.50 -7.08 0.71
N PHE A 243 -18.37 -6.63 1.62
CA PHE A 243 -19.39 -7.53 2.20
C PHE A 243 -20.34 -8.09 1.14
N PRO A 244 -20.96 -7.28 0.24
CA PRO A 244 -21.80 -7.82 -0.82
C PRO A 244 -21.05 -8.78 -1.74
N THR A 245 -19.81 -8.42 -2.10
CA THR A 245 -18.94 -9.25 -2.95
C THR A 245 -18.66 -10.62 -2.33
N HIS A 246 -18.43 -10.68 -1.01
CA HIS A 246 -18.27 -11.94 -0.30
C HIS A 246 -19.52 -12.83 -0.42
N PHE A 247 -20.71 -12.28 -0.17
CA PHE A 247 -21.96 -13.06 -0.20
C PHE A 247 -22.39 -13.46 -1.61
N ILE A 248 -21.99 -12.72 -2.64
CA ILE A 248 -22.29 -13.07 -4.03
C ILE A 248 -21.30 -14.13 -4.54
N ARG A 249 -20.01 -14.01 -4.22
CA ARG A 249 -18.99 -14.92 -4.76
C ARG A 249 -18.81 -16.19 -3.92
N LEU A 250 -18.77 -16.09 -2.59
CA LEU A 250 -18.55 -17.20 -1.65
C LEU A 250 -17.35 -18.12 -1.93
N VAL A 251 -16.42 -17.72 -2.82
CA VAL A 251 -15.24 -18.52 -3.20
C VAL A 251 -14.08 -18.34 -2.23
N THR A 252 -13.89 -17.12 -1.71
CA THR A 252 -12.80 -16.80 -0.78
C THR A 252 -13.27 -15.88 0.35
N ASN A 253 -12.51 -15.92 1.45
CA ASN A 253 -12.75 -15.08 2.62
C ASN A 253 -12.05 -13.72 2.54
N ASP A 254 -11.32 -13.43 1.46
CA ASP A 254 -10.52 -12.21 1.34
C ASP A 254 -11.39 -10.95 1.36
N PHE A 255 -12.58 -11.03 0.77
CA PHE A 255 -13.59 -9.98 0.80
C PHE A 255 -14.21 -9.80 2.19
N LEU A 256 -14.47 -10.89 2.91
CA LEU A 256 -14.97 -10.81 4.28
C LEU A 256 -13.93 -10.13 5.20
N LEU A 257 -12.67 -10.54 5.08
CA LEU A 257 -11.56 -9.95 5.83
C LEU A 257 -11.36 -8.47 5.48
N ALA A 258 -11.40 -8.12 4.20
CA ALA A 258 -11.34 -6.72 3.77
C ALA A 258 -12.49 -5.90 4.38
N GLY A 259 -13.72 -6.41 4.33
CA GLY A 259 -14.89 -5.74 4.90
C GLY A 259 -14.81 -5.54 6.41
N ILE A 260 -14.15 -6.44 7.15
CA ILE A 260 -13.91 -6.32 8.60
C ILE A 260 -12.77 -5.34 8.92
N LEU A 261 -11.76 -5.25 8.04
CA LEU A 261 -10.60 -4.36 8.20
C LEU A 261 -10.94 -2.88 7.91
N GLY A 262 -12.01 -2.62 7.15
CA GLY A 262 -12.54 -1.28 6.91
C GLY A 262 -13.24 -0.70 8.12
#